data_AF-A0A7K2NMS6-F1
#
_entry.id   AF-A0A7K2NMS6-F1
#
_cell.length_a   1.000
_cell.length_b   1.000
_cell.length_c   1.000
_cell.angle_alpha   90.00
_cell.angle_beta   90.00
_cell.angle_gamma   90.00
#
_symmetry.space_group_name_H-M   'P 1'
#
loop_
_entity.id
_entity.type
_entity.pdbx_description
1 polymer ?
#
loop_
_entity_poly.entity_id
_entity_poly.type
_entity_poly.pdbx_seq_one_letter_code
_entity_poly.pdbx_strand_id
1 'polypeptide(L)'
;MAVPQHTEPAAPAVQPSPATAPAPGDGLSLEARFAAVEALMSVRLDEAAVAHEVRTAHIDTTPVDLADVITVPLTPTLQPSTPATGTPVAALLERARARMESDGWCTGALSDESGAVCLLGAIRKEAGGDRGLEADAASVVLDAIRRRFGDHVDSVPEFNDSWGSGHTPTRMLGEAASVADAQGL
;
A
#
# COMPACT_ATOMS: atom_id res chain seq x y z
N MET A 1 79.73 20.22 64.27
CA MET A 1 79.27 21.42 63.54
C MET A 1 78.70 20.97 62.22
N ALA A 2 77.45 21.38 61.94
CA ALA A 2 76.60 20.87 60.87
C ALA A 2 77.11 21.24 59.48
N VAL A 3 76.98 20.30 58.52
CA VAL A 3 77.23 20.52 57.08
C VAL A 3 75.94 20.12 56.34
N PRO A 4 75.49 20.92 55.35
CA PRO A 4 74.08 21.08 55.01
C PRO A 4 73.56 20.06 54.01
N GLN A 5 72.23 19.92 54.03
CA GLN A 5 71.44 19.12 53.10
C GLN A 5 71.35 19.85 51.76
N HIS A 6 71.78 19.20 50.68
CA HIS A 6 71.43 19.59 49.33
C HIS A 6 70.45 18.57 48.74
N THR A 7 69.22 19.05 48.58
CA THR A 7 68.14 18.44 47.81
C THR A 7 68.54 18.40 46.34
N GLU A 8 68.60 17.20 45.76
CA GLU A 8 68.78 17.02 44.32
C GLU A 8 67.41 16.68 43.67
N PRO A 9 67.05 17.27 42.51
CA PRO A 9 65.70 17.24 41.98
C PRO A 9 65.35 15.93 41.27
N ALA A 10 64.07 15.56 41.37
CA ALA A 10 63.49 14.39 40.71
C ALA A 10 63.66 14.47 39.17
N ALA A 11 64.16 13.38 38.60
CA ALA A 11 64.28 13.21 37.15
C ALA A 11 62.89 13.30 36.46
N PRO A 12 62.77 13.98 35.31
CA PRO A 12 61.51 14.01 34.56
C PRO A 12 61.23 12.61 33.98
N ALA A 13 60.04 12.09 34.27
CA ALA A 13 59.54 10.87 33.67
C ALA A 13 59.36 11.09 32.15
N VAL A 14 60.03 10.25 31.35
CA VAL A 14 59.84 10.18 29.90
C VAL A 14 58.41 9.70 29.65
N GLN A 15 57.56 10.57 29.11
CA GLN A 15 56.24 10.15 28.62
C GLN A 15 56.44 9.40 27.29
N PRO A 16 55.91 8.17 27.13
CA PRO A 16 55.93 7.49 25.85
C PRO A 16 55.09 8.28 24.83
N SER A 17 55.67 8.51 23.65
CA SER A 17 54.96 9.13 22.52
C SER A 17 53.71 8.32 22.16
N PRO A 18 52.60 8.96 21.78
CA PRO A 18 51.41 8.23 21.35
C PRO A 18 51.72 7.41 20.11
N ALA A 19 51.44 6.11 20.19
CA ALA A 19 51.50 5.21 19.05
C ALA A 19 50.53 5.69 17.97
N THR A 20 51.02 5.84 16.74
CA THR A 20 50.19 6.04 15.54
C THR A 20 49.18 4.90 15.46
N ALA A 21 47.89 5.23 15.44
CA ALA A 21 46.83 4.26 15.21
C ALA A 21 47.01 3.61 13.84
N PRO A 22 46.76 2.29 13.70
CA PRO A 22 46.80 1.62 12.41
C PRO A 22 45.73 2.22 11.49
N ALA A 23 46.08 2.47 10.23
CA ALA A 23 45.13 2.93 9.22
C ALA A 23 43.93 1.96 9.15
N PRO A 24 42.68 2.45 9.09
CA PRO A 24 41.54 1.58 8.86
C PRO A 24 41.73 0.90 7.51
N GLY A 25 41.65 -0.43 7.52
CA GLY A 25 42.01 -1.30 6.40
C GLY A 25 41.22 -1.09 5.12
N ASP A 26 41.76 -1.71 4.07
CA ASP A 26 41.35 -1.77 2.66
C ASP A 26 39.88 -2.20 2.45
N GLY A 27 38.93 -1.36 2.84
CA GLY A 27 37.54 -1.47 2.44
C GLY A 27 37.32 -0.74 1.11
N LEU A 28 36.73 -1.40 0.12
CA LEU A 28 36.22 -0.73 -1.08
C LEU A 28 35.35 0.47 -0.65
N SER A 29 35.57 1.63 -1.26
CA SER A 29 34.74 2.81 -1.04
C SER A 29 33.28 2.51 -1.42
N LEU A 30 32.36 3.34 -0.95
CA LEU A 30 30.93 3.19 -1.26
C LEU A 30 30.68 3.23 -2.77
N GLU A 31 31.36 4.14 -3.47
CA GLU A 31 31.30 4.32 -4.92
C GLU A 31 31.81 3.08 -5.65
N ALA A 32 32.92 2.49 -5.17
CA ALA A 32 33.44 1.25 -5.73
C ALA A 32 32.47 0.07 -5.52
N ARG A 33 31.75 0.02 -4.40
CA ARG A 33 30.71 -0.99 -4.15
C ARG A 33 29.50 -0.78 -5.07
N PHE A 34 29.04 0.45 -5.27
CA PHE A 34 27.93 0.73 -6.17
C PHE A 34 28.28 0.41 -7.62
N ALA A 35 29.48 0.80 -8.09
CA ALA A 35 29.94 0.46 -9.43
C ALA A 35 30.03 -1.06 -9.64
N ALA A 36 30.48 -1.82 -8.64
CA ALA A 36 30.54 -3.27 -8.71
C ALA A 36 29.14 -3.91 -8.76
N VAL A 37 28.18 -3.39 -7.97
CA VAL A 37 26.79 -3.87 -7.97
C VAL A 37 26.10 -3.54 -9.30
N GLU A 38 26.29 -2.32 -9.82
CA GLU A 38 25.75 -1.90 -11.11
C GLU A 38 26.26 -2.81 -12.23
N ALA A 39 27.58 -3.01 -12.32
CA ALA A 39 28.17 -3.90 -13.33
C ALA A 39 27.63 -5.33 -13.23
N LEU A 40 27.49 -5.86 -12.01
CA LEU A 40 26.90 -7.19 -11.80
C LEU A 40 25.44 -7.25 -12.25
N MET A 41 24.63 -6.23 -11.94
CA MET A 41 23.22 -6.19 -12.33
C MET A 41 23.05 -6.05 -13.83
N SER A 42 23.87 -5.23 -14.49
CA SER A 42 23.84 -5.09 -15.95
C SER A 42 24.07 -6.44 -16.63
N VAL A 43 25.11 -7.19 -16.21
CA VAL A 43 25.38 -8.53 -16.77
C VAL A 43 24.20 -9.49 -16.53
N ARG A 44 23.62 -9.48 -15.32
CA ARG A 44 22.47 -10.35 -14.99
C ARG A 44 21.23 -10.01 -15.82
N LEU A 45 21.01 -8.73 -16.12
CA LEU A 45 19.90 -8.29 -16.94
C LEU A 45 20.11 -8.67 -18.41
N ASP A 46 21.34 -8.53 -18.92
CA ASP A 46 21.68 -8.97 -20.28
C ASP A 46 21.48 -10.48 -20.45
N GLU A 47 21.94 -11.29 -19.48
CA GLU A 47 21.71 -12.73 -19.46
C GLU A 47 20.21 -13.07 -19.40
N ALA A 48 19.44 -12.35 -18.57
CA ALA A 48 18.00 -12.57 -18.46
C ALA A 48 17.25 -12.18 -19.74
N ALA A 49 17.68 -11.12 -20.43
CA ALA A 49 17.11 -10.70 -21.70
C ALA A 49 17.33 -11.78 -22.78
N VAL A 50 18.56 -12.27 -22.93
CA VAL A 50 18.87 -13.38 -23.87
C VAL A 50 18.07 -14.64 -23.52
N ALA A 51 18.02 -15.03 -22.25
CA ALA A 51 17.24 -16.19 -21.82
C ALA A 51 15.74 -16.02 -22.09
N HIS A 52 15.21 -14.81 -21.96
CA HIS A 52 13.84 -14.48 -22.30
C HIS A 52 13.61 -14.61 -23.80
N GLU A 53 14.41 -13.97 -24.63
CA GLU A 53 14.30 -14.04 -26.10
C GLU A 53 14.35 -15.47 -26.62
N VAL A 54 15.30 -16.28 -26.13
CA VAL A 54 15.39 -17.70 -26.51
C VAL A 54 14.15 -18.47 -26.07
N ARG A 55 13.65 -18.22 -24.86
CA ARG A 55 12.45 -18.90 -24.35
C ARG A 55 11.19 -18.47 -25.10
N THR A 56 11.08 -17.23 -25.54
CA THR A 56 9.88 -16.72 -26.21
C THR A 56 9.93 -16.84 -27.74
N ALA A 57 11.09 -17.12 -28.34
CA ALA A 57 11.27 -17.23 -29.79
C ALA A 57 10.33 -18.23 -30.50
N HIS A 58 9.80 -19.21 -29.77
CA HIS A 58 8.88 -20.22 -30.32
C HIS A 58 7.39 -19.89 -30.11
N ILE A 59 7.08 -18.79 -29.42
CA ILE A 59 5.71 -18.36 -29.17
C ILE A 59 5.33 -17.42 -30.31
N ASP A 60 4.42 -17.86 -31.18
CA ASP A 60 3.80 -16.99 -32.18
C ASP A 60 2.91 -15.95 -31.48
N THR A 61 3.49 -14.80 -31.12
CA THR A 61 2.74 -13.67 -30.55
C THR A 61 2.33 -12.72 -31.65
N THR A 62 1.04 -12.68 -31.98
CA THR A 62 0.47 -11.54 -32.71
C THR A 62 0.36 -10.36 -31.74
N PRO A 63 0.92 -9.18 -32.04
CA PRO A 63 0.71 -7.99 -31.23
C PRO A 63 -0.79 -7.75 -31.07
N VAL A 64 -1.25 -7.66 -29.84
CA VAL A 64 -2.65 -7.35 -29.56
C VAL A 64 -2.87 -5.89 -29.95
N ASP A 65 -3.75 -5.65 -30.93
CA ASP A 65 -4.21 -4.31 -31.22
C ASP A 65 -5.11 -3.85 -30.05
N LEU A 66 -4.65 -2.86 -29.29
CA LEU A 66 -5.41 -2.32 -28.17
C LEU A 66 -6.73 -1.68 -28.64
N ALA A 67 -6.83 -1.25 -29.91
CA ALA A 67 -8.06 -0.71 -30.47
C ALA A 67 -9.16 -1.78 -30.59
N ASP A 68 -8.79 -3.06 -30.83
CA ASP A 68 -9.72 -4.19 -30.88
C ASP A 68 -10.15 -4.68 -29.49
N VAL A 69 -9.37 -4.36 -28.43
CA VAL A 69 -9.68 -4.75 -27.05
C VAL A 69 -10.55 -3.72 -26.34
N ILE A 70 -10.41 -2.44 -26.67
CA ILE A 70 -11.21 -1.36 -26.07
C ILE A 70 -12.53 -1.24 -26.83
N THR A 71 -13.48 -2.13 -26.54
CA THR A 71 -14.88 -2.00 -26.98
C THR A 71 -15.68 -1.06 -26.07
N VAL A 72 -15.06 0.00 -25.54
CA VAL A 72 -15.74 0.95 -24.66
C VAL A 72 -16.49 1.97 -25.54
N PRO A 73 -17.81 2.14 -25.37
CA PRO A 73 -18.53 3.22 -26.04
C PRO A 73 -17.93 4.57 -25.63
N LEU A 74 -17.46 5.36 -26.61
CA LEU A 74 -16.88 6.69 -26.42
C LEU A 74 -17.87 7.75 -25.89
N THR A 75 -19.13 7.37 -25.70
CA THR A 75 -20.13 8.17 -25.02
C THR A 75 -20.66 7.38 -23.83
N PRO A 76 -20.33 7.78 -22.58
CA PRO A 76 -21.02 7.26 -21.41
C PRO A 76 -22.47 7.73 -21.49
N THR A 77 -23.34 6.88 -22.01
CA THR A 77 -24.76 7.00 -21.71
C THR A 77 -24.89 6.71 -20.22
N LEU A 78 -25.32 7.71 -19.46
CA LEU A 78 -25.88 7.53 -18.13
C LEU A 78 -27.10 6.62 -18.28
N GLN A 79 -26.87 5.30 -18.36
CA GLN A 79 -27.94 4.35 -18.17
C GLN A 79 -28.41 4.52 -16.74
N PRO A 80 -29.71 4.74 -16.48
CA PRO A 80 -30.22 4.60 -15.13
C PRO A 80 -29.81 3.22 -14.65
N SER A 81 -29.07 3.16 -13.54
CA SER A 81 -28.65 1.92 -12.92
C SER A 81 -29.88 1.04 -12.79
N THR A 82 -29.93 -0.05 -13.57
CA THR A 82 -30.94 -1.08 -13.40
C THR A 82 -30.96 -1.43 -11.92
N PRO A 83 -32.14 -1.51 -11.27
CA PRO A 83 -32.20 -1.89 -9.87
C PRO A 83 -31.42 -3.20 -9.75
N ALA A 84 -30.35 -3.18 -8.94
CA ALA A 84 -29.55 -4.37 -8.70
C ALA A 84 -30.52 -5.47 -8.27
N THR A 85 -30.60 -6.54 -9.06
CA THR A 85 -31.48 -7.69 -8.85
C THR A 85 -30.96 -8.53 -7.69
N GLY A 86 -30.75 -7.89 -6.54
CA GLY A 86 -30.18 -8.46 -5.34
C GLY A 86 -30.97 -8.03 -4.11
N THR A 87 -30.66 -8.63 -2.99
CA THR A 87 -31.29 -8.36 -1.70
C THR A 87 -31.08 -6.89 -1.27
N PRO A 88 -31.94 -6.30 -0.42
CA PRO A 88 -31.87 -4.87 -0.08
C PRO A 88 -30.49 -4.39 0.38
N VAL A 89 -29.79 -5.16 1.21
CA VAL A 89 -28.43 -4.81 1.68
C VAL A 89 -27.43 -4.93 0.55
N ALA A 90 -27.49 -5.99 -0.26
CA ALA A 90 -26.62 -6.15 -1.43
C ALA A 90 -26.78 -5.00 -2.43
N ALA A 91 -28.03 -4.62 -2.73
CA ALA A 91 -28.34 -3.51 -3.61
C ALA A 91 -27.84 -2.17 -3.06
N LEU A 92 -27.90 -1.95 -1.74
CA LEU A 92 -27.31 -0.76 -1.12
C LEU A 92 -25.78 -0.75 -1.26
N LEU A 93 -25.13 -1.87 -0.98
CA LEU A 93 -23.67 -1.97 -1.02
C LEU A 93 -23.11 -1.77 -2.43
N GLU A 94 -23.79 -2.25 -3.47
CA GLU A 94 -23.42 -1.96 -4.86
C GLU A 94 -23.57 -0.47 -5.21
N ARG A 95 -24.63 0.19 -4.74
CA ARG A 95 -24.76 1.66 -4.93
C ARG A 95 -23.68 2.41 -4.17
N ALA A 96 -23.33 1.97 -2.96
CA ALA A 96 -22.25 2.57 -2.17
C ALA A 96 -20.89 2.38 -2.86
N ARG A 97 -20.65 1.23 -3.51
CA ARG A 97 -19.45 0.98 -4.31
C ARG A 97 -19.38 1.93 -5.50
N ALA A 98 -20.46 1.99 -6.28
CA ALA A 98 -20.56 2.88 -7.44
C ALA A 98 -20.41 4.36 -7.03
N ARG A 99 -20.91 4.73 -5.85
CA ARG A 99 -20.74 6.04 -5.25
C ARG A 99 -19.27 6.37 -4.98
N MET A 100 -18.52 5.45 -4.37
CA MET A 100 -17.07 5.65 -4.13
C MET A 100 -16.25 5.68 -5.42
N GLU A 101 -16.67 4.95 -6.44
CA GLU A 101 -16.03 4.97 -7.77
C GLU A 101 -16.27 6.29 -8.51
N SER A 102 -17.46 6.88 -8.35
CA SER A 102 -17.86 8.12 -9.00
C SER A 102 -17.37 9.37 -8.25
N ASP A 103 -17.66 9.44 -6.95
CA ASP A 103 -17.43 10.65 -6.13
C ASP A 103 -15.98 10.68 -5.58
N GLY A 104 -15.26 9.56 -5.63
CA GLY A 104 -13.94 9.40 -5.05
C GLY A 104 -13.99 8.90 -3.61
N TRP A 105 -12.79 8.63 -3.07
CA TRP A 105 -12.61 8.09 -1.72
C TRP A 105 -11.82 9.04 -0.82
N CYS A 106 -12.22 9.14 0.45
CA CYS A 106 -11.50 9.90 1.47
C CYS A 106 -11.32 9.11 2.78
N THR A 107 -10.39 9.59 3.61
CA THR A 107 -10.04 9.06 4.93
C THR A 107 -10.28 10.12 6.01
N GLY A 108 -10.58 9.69 7.25
CA GLY A 108 -10.71 10.56 8.42
C GLY A 108 -11.99 11.40 8.47
N ALA A 109 -12.85 11.33 7.45
CA ALA A 109 -14.14 12.01 7.39
C ALA A 109 -15.17 11.15 6.64
N LEU A 110 -16.46 11.44 6.84
CA LEU A 110 -17.54 10.78 6.07
C LEU A 110 -17.58 11.26 4.61
N SER A 111 -17.23 12.52 4.41
CA SER A 111 -17.00 13.13 3.11
C SER A 111 -15.99 14.27 3.24
N ASP A 112 -15.24 14.56 2.18
CA ASP A 112 -14.34 15.72 2.13
C ASP A 112 -14.94 16.89 1.33
N GLU A 113 -14.20 18.00 1.20
CA GLU A 113 -14.63 19.19 0.47
C GLU A 113 -14.80 18.96 -1.04
N SER A 114 -14.17 17.92 -1.59
CA SER A 114 -14.33 17.55 -3.01
C SER A 114 -15.56 16.70 -3.27
N GLY A 115 -16.20 16.19 -2.20
CA GLY A 115 -17.37 15.31 -2.26
C GLY A 115 -17.03 13.83 -2.24
N ALA A 116 -15.75 13.46 -2.16
CA ALA A 116 -15.32 12.08 -1.96
C ALA A 116 -15.83 11.55 -0.63
N VAL A 117 -16.09 10.24 -0.55
CA VAL A 117 -16.72 9.60 0.61
C VAL A 117 -15.88 8.43 1.13
N CYS A 118 -15.89 8.25 2.45
CA CYS A 118 -15.35 7.02 3.05
C CYS A 118 -16.36 5.87 2.95
N LEU A 119 -15.93 4.65 3.30
CA LEU A 119 -16.80 3.45 3.35
C LEU A 119 -18.15 3.70 4.04
N LEU A 120 -18.11 4.19 5.28
CA LEU A 120 -19.33 4.44 6.06
C LEU A 120 -20.12 5.63 5.52
N GLY A 121 -19.43 6.64 4.99
CA GLY A 121 -20.06 7.79 4.34
C GLY A 121 -20.87 7.39 3.10
N ALA A 122 -20.31 6.50 2.27
CA ALA A 122 -20.98 5.96 1.09
C ALA A 122 -22.24 5.17 1.46
N ILE A 123 -22.14 4.26 2.45
CA ILE A 123 -23.27 3.48 2.97
C ILE A 123 -24.37 4.42 3.48
N ARG A 124 -24.02 5.40 4.31
CA ARG A 124 -24.99 6.35 4.89
C ARG A 124 -25.69 7.18 3.82
N LYS A 125 -24.95 7.63 2.81
CA LYS A 125 -25.50 8.43 1.70
C LYS A 125 -26.51 7.62 0.90
N GLU A 126 -26.21 6.34 0.63
CA GLU A 126 -27.07 5.44 -0.15
C GLU A 126 -28.20 4.79 0.66
N ALA A 127 -28.11 4.77 2.00
CA ALA A 127 -29.18 4.37 2.90
C ALA A 127 -30.32 5.39 2.96
N GLY A 128 -30.08 6.65 2.56
CA GLY A 128 -31.13 7.67 2.47
C GLY A 128 -31.84 7.98 3.80
N GLY A 129 -31.21 7.68 4.94
CA GLY A 129 -31.78 7.86 6.28
C GLY A 129 -32.41 6.61 6.90
N ASP A 130 -32.46 5.49 6.17
CA ASP A 130 -32.83 4.19 6.74
C ASP A 130 -31.71 3.67 7.66
N ARG A 131 -31.90 3.83 8.97
CA ARG A 131 -30.92 3.44 9.99
C ARG A 131 -30.78 1.93 10.13
N GLY A 132 -31.83 1.15 9.85
CA GLY A 132 -31.76 -0.31 9.91
C GLY A 132 -30.90 -0.83 8.76
N LEU A 133 -31.20 -0.36 7.56
CA LEU A 133 -30.45 -0.73 6.36
C LEU A 133 -28.99 -0.25 6.41
N GLU A 134 -28.73 0.95 6.95
CA GLU A 134 -27.36 1.45 7.22
C GLU A 134 -26.60 0.50 8.15
N ALA A 135 -27.23 0.09 9.27
CA ALA A 135 -26.61 -0.77 10.27
C ALA A 135 -26.33 -2.18 9.74
N ASP A 136 -27.30 -2.79 9.05
CA ASP A 136 -27.16 -4.12 8.47
C ASP A 136 -26.05 -4.14 7.42
N ALA A 137 -26.00 -3.13 6.54
CA ALA A 137 -24.94 -2.98 5.55
C ALA A 137 -23.56 -2.79 6.19
N ALA A 138 -23.45 -1.93 7.21
CA ALA A 138 -22.19 -1.74 7.92
C ALA A 138 -21.72 -3.01 8.64
N SER A 139 -22.65 -3.80 9.19
CA SER A 139 -22.35 -5.09 9.82
C SER A 139 -21.80 -6.09 8.81
N VAL A 140 -22.45 -6.25 7.65
CA VAL A 140 -21.99 -7.18 6.61
C VAL A 140 -20.62 -6.78 6.07
N VAL A 141 -20.36 -5.47 5.91
CA VAL A 141 -19.04 -4.97 5.51
C VAL A 141 -17.97 -5.30 6.54
N LEU A 142 -18.25 -5.08 7.84
CA LEU A 142 -17.30 -5.41 8.90
C LEU A 142 -17.01 -6.92 8.94
N ASP A 143 -18.04 -7.75 8.78
CA ASP A 143 -17.88 -9.22 8.72
C ASP A 143 -17.06 -9.64 7.50
N ALA A 144 -17.29 -9.05 6.33
CA ALA A 144 -16.49 -9.31 5.14
C ALA A 144 -15.03 -8.90 5.32
N ILE A 145 -14.79 -7.74 5.96
CA ILE A 145 -13.44 -7.26 6.30
C ILE A 145 -12.76 -8.25 7.26
N ARG A 146 -13.41 -8.65 8.34
CA ARG A 146 -12.84 -9.60 9.32
C ARG A 146 -12.54 -10.96 8.72
N ARG A 147 -13.41 -11.47 7.85
CA ARG A 147 -13.15 -12.72 7.10
C ARG A 147 -11.89 -12.65 6.25
N ARG A 148 -11.57 -11.48 5.70
CA ARG A 148 -10.43 -11.29 4.80
C ARG A 148 -9.13 -10.91 5.51
N PHE A 149 -9.21 -10.01 6.47
CA PHE A 149 -8.05 -9.38 7.12
C PHE A 149 -7.85 -9.88 8.56
N GLY A 150 -8.83 -10.56 9.14
CA GLY A 150 -8.79 -11.13 10.49
C GLY A 150 -9.65 -10.36 11.50
N ASP A 151 -9.93 -11.00 12.62
CA ASP A 151 -10.86 -10.51 13.65
C ASP A 151 -10.35 -9.31 14.45
N HIS A 152 -9.10 -8.90 14.25
CA HIS A 152 -8.49 -7.75 14.93
C HIS A 152 -8.99 -6.40 14.41
N VAL A 153 -9.78 -6.38 13.33
CA VAL A 153 -10.38 -5.15 12.82
C VAL A 153 -11.63 -4.82 13.62
N ASP A 154 -11.60 -3.71 14.35
CA ASP A 154 -12.66 -3.36 15.30
C ASP A 154 -13.82 -2.63 14.64
N SER A 155 -13.57 -1.85 13.59
CA SER A 155 -14.61 -1.04 12.94
C SER A 155 -14.37 -0.74 11.45
N VAL A 156 -15.45 -0.43 10.73
CA VAL A 156 -15.40 0.00 9.32
C VAL A 156 -14.62 1.32 9.14
N PRO A 157 -14.81 2.37 9.98
CA PRO A 157 -14.02 3.61 9.85
C PRO A 157 -12.53 3.40 10.08
N GLU A 158 -12.14 2.62 11.09
CA GLU A 158 -10.72 2.31 11.33
C GLU A 158 -10.10 1.57 10.15
N PHE A 159 -10.80 0.55 9.62
CA PHE A 159 -10.35 -0.15 8.42
C PHE A 159 -10.20 0.79 7.23
N ASN A 160 -11.18 1.68 7.00
CA ASN A 160 -11.12 2.67 5.93
C ASN A 160 -9.86 3.52 6.05
N ASP A 161 -9.59 4.05 7.23
CA ASP A 161 -8.53 5.03 7.46
C ASP A 161 -7.12 4.40 7.47
N SER A 162 -7.02 3.06 7.47
CA SER A 162 -5.75 2.34 7.41
C SER A 162 -5.08 2.32 6.02
N TRP A 163 -5.78 2.78 4.98
CA TRP A 163 -5.30 2.71 3.59
C TRP A 163 -4.81 4.06 3.07
N GLY A 164 -3.87 4.03 2.13
CA GLY A 164 -3.43 5.22 1.38
C GLY A 164 -4.23 5.49 0.10
N SER A 165 -5.16 4.61 -0.27
CA SER A 165 -6.02 4.74 -1.45
C SER A 165 -7.34 3.99 -1.27
N GLY A 166 -8.37 4.40 -2.01
CA GLY A 166 -9.71 3.82 -1.94
C GLY A 166 -9.87 2.44 -2.57
N HIS A 167 -8.87 1.90 -3.27
CA HIS A 167 -9.01 0.63 -3.99
C HIS A 167 -9.45 -0.53 -3.09
N THR A 168 -8.79 -0.73 -1.95
CA THR A 168 -9.16 -1.80 -1.02
C THR A 168 -10.52 -1.54 -0.36
N PRO A 169 -10.79 -0.35 0.21
CA PRO A 169 -12.13 0.00 0.70
C PRO A 169 -13.27 -0.22 -0.31
N THR A 170 -13.14 0.27 -1.54
CA THR A 170 -14.16 0.12 -2.59
C THR A 170 -14.39 -1.35 -2.93
N ARG A 171 -13.31 -2.14 -3.04
CA ARG A 171 -13.40 -3.57 -3.34
C ARG A 171 -14.12 -4.35 -2.24
N MET A 172 -13.98 -3.95 -0.98
CA MET A 172 -14.70 -4.58 0.14
C MET A 172 -16.21 -4.39 0.05
N LEU A 173 -16.71 -3.30 -0.53
CA LEU A 173 -18.16 -3.12 -0.75
C LEU A 173 -18.73 -4.14 -1.72
N GLY A 174 -18.01 -4.47 -2.80
CA GLY A 174 -18.44 -5.51 -3.76
C GLY A 174 -18.40 -6.92 -3.16
N GLU A 175 -17.38 -7.22 -2.34
CA GLU A 175 -17.34 -8.49 -1.60
C GLU A 175 -18.48 -8.59 -0.59
N ALA A 176 -18.74 -7.53 0.16
CA ALA A 176 -19.83 -7.47 1.11
C ALA A 176 -21.20 -7.58 0.42
N ALA A 177 -21.38 -6.95 -0.74
CA ALA A 177 -22.59 -7.08 -1.54
C ALA A 177 -22.85 -8.53 -1.97
N SER A 178 -21.81 -9.23 -2.43
CA SER A 178 -21.90 -10.65 -2.80
C SER A 178 -22.23 -11.53 -1.60
N VAL A 179 -21.71 -11.21 -0.41
CA VAL A 179 -22.04 -11.92 0.83
C VAL A 179 -23.48 -11.67 1.26
N ALA A 180 -23.95 -10.41 1.21
CA ALA A 180 -25.32 -10.06 1.55
C ALA A 180 -26.34 -10.79 0.66
N ASP A 181 -26.07 -10.82 -0.65
CA ASP A 181 -26.94 -11.49 -1.62
C ASP A 181 -27.01 -13.01 -1.35
N ALA A 182 -25.86 -13.64 -1.13
CA ALA A 182 -25.77 -15.05 -0.77
C ALA A 182 -26.47 -15.39 0.57
N GLN A 183 -26.62 -14.41 1.47
CA GLN A 183 -27.28 -14.55 2.75
C GLN A 183 -28.77 -14.17 2.73
N GLY A 184 -29.28 -13.59 1.63
CA GLY A 184 -30.68 -13.17 1.54
C GLY A 184 -31.00 -11.86 2.27
N LEU A 185 -30.04 -10.95 2.46
CA LEU A 185 -30.13 -9.75 3.33
C LEU A 185 -30.56 -8.46 2.63
#